data_AF-A0A973JWW4-F1
#
_entry.id   AF-A0A973JWW4-F1
#
_cell.length_a   1.000
_cell.length_b   1.000
_cell.length_c   1.000
_cell.angle_alpha   90.00
_cell.angle_beta   90.00
_cell.angle_gamma   90.00
#
_symmetry.space_group_name_H-M   'P 1'
#
loop_
_entity.id
_entity.type
_entity.pdbx_description
1 polymer ?
#
loop_
_entity_poly.entity_id
_entity_poly.type
_entity_poly.pdbx_seq_one_letter_code
_entity_poly.pdbx_strand_id
1 'polypeptide(L)'
;IFLDPYPAILWSVVDYWRVPKRSYYAMRMAFSPQYAFCLFPPRAYALGEAVELPLYVVNDAQHTVGGVRLTARLRDPSGALIAETTRTLDLPPDCPPVEVDRLRLTSTMPGRYALDLELTGVAHEVRQVYEIEVG
;
A
#
# COMPACT_ATOMS: atom_id res chain seq x y z
N ILE A 1 0.62 -20.53 5.76
CA ILE A 1 0.38 -21.27 7.04
C ILE A 1 0.60 -20.28 8.18
N PHE A 2 0.00 -20.47 9.36
CA PHE A 2 0.26 -19.55 10.47
C PHE A 2 1.55 -19.90 11.25
N LEU A 3 1.69 -21.16 11.67
CA LEU A 3 2.76 -21.66 12.55
C LEU A 3 3.51 -22.85 11.94
N ASP A 4 4.82 -22.95 12.15
CA ASP A 4 5.60 -24.14 11.77
C ASP A 4 5.37 -25.33 12.73
N PRO A 5 5.14 -26.56 12.23
CA PRO A 5 4.97 -27.74 13.06
C PRO A 5 6.28 -28.31 13.63
N TYR A 6 7.43 -27.96 13.03
CA TYR A 6 8.78 -28.36 13.45
C TYR A 6 9.82 -27.39 12.84
N PRO A 7 11.08 -27.37 13.31
CA PRO A 7 12.12 -26.50 12.76
C PRO A 7 12.45 -26.82 11.29
N ALA A 8 12.05 -25.95 10.37
CA ALA A 8 12.34 -26.07 8.93
C ALA A 8 12.14 -24.75 8.17
N ILE A 9 12.56 -24.70 6.90
CA ILE A 9 12.22 -23.62 5.98
C ILE A 9 10.81 -23.88 5.44
N LEU A 10 9.83 -23.15 5.98
CA LEU A 10 8.41 -23.33 5.71
C LEU A 10 7.71 -21.97 5.54
N TRP A 11 6.48 -22.03 5.01
CA TRP A 11 5.67 -20.88 4.60
C TRP A 11 4.75 -20.35 5.70
N SER A 12 5.14 -20.54 6.97
CA SER A 12 4.45 -19.92 8.09
C SER A 12 4.82 -18.44 8.23
N VAL A 13 4.00 -17.69 8.96
CA VAL A 13 4.35 -16.34 9.41
C VAL A 13 5.00 -16.34 10.79
N VAL A 14 4.79 -17.38 11.60
CA VAL A 14 5.41 -17.59 12.90
C VAL A 14 6.18 -18.92 12.89
N ASP A 15 7.43 -18.91 13.31
CA ASP A 15 8.26 -20.12 13.35
C ASP A 15 7.90 -21.08 14.50
N TYR A 16 8.57 -22.23 14.55
CA TYR A 16 8.32 -23.28 15.55
C TYR A 16 8.47 -22.80 17.01
N TRP A 17 9.38 -21.86 17.27
CA TRP A 17 9.62 -21.30 18.60
C TRP A 17 8.71 -20.11 18.93
N ARG A 18 7.67 -19.88 18.12
CA ARG A 18 6.74 -18.75 18.24
C ARG A 18 7.37 -17.39 17.98
N VAL A 19 8.44 -17.35 17.18
CA VAL A 19 9.10 -16.10 16.77
C VAL A 19 8.43 -15.59 15.48
N PRO A 20 7.91 -14.36 15.46
CA PRO A 20 7.34 -13.76 14.25
C PRO A 20 8.40 -13.57 13.15
N LYS A 21 8.11 -14.07 11.94
CA LYS A 21 8.91 -13.80 10.74
C LYS A 21 8.57 -12.42 10.17
N ARG A 22 9.38 -11.92 9.22
CA ARG A 22 9.08 -10.65 8.50
C ARG A 22 7.68 -10.63 7.89
N SER A 23 7.21 -11.77 7.39
CA SER A 23 5.88 -11.94 6.83
C SER A 23 4.75 -11.75 7.86
N TYR A 24 4.97 -12.05 9.14
CA TYR A 24 3.99 -11.75 10.20
C TYR A 24 3.73 -10.26 10.33
N TYR A 25 4.79 -9.43 10.33
CA TYR A 25 4.64 -7.98 10.44
C TYR A 25 3.99 -7.37 9.20
N ALA A 26 4.35 -7.87 8.01
CA ALA A 26 3.68 -7.48 6.76
C ALA A 26 2.18 -7.85 6.80
N MET A 27 1.85 -9.07 7.25
CA MET A 27 0.46 -9.51 7.41
C MET A 27 -0.28 -8.68 8.45
N ARG A 28 0.32 -8.42 9.63
CA ARG A 28 -0.29 -7.60 10.69
C ARG A 28 -0.68 -6.22 10.16
N MET A 29 0.21 -5.60 9.40
CA MET A 29 -0.05 -4.28 8.84
C MET A 29 -1.07 -4.34 7.69
N ALA A 30 -1.03 -5.35 6.82
CA ALA A 30 -2.04 -5.56 5.77
C ALA A 30 -3.44 -5.89 6.30
N PHE A 31 -3.54 -6.43 7.53
CA PHE A 31 -4.79 -6.70 8.25
C PHE A 31 -5.13 -5.60 9.27
N SER A 32 -4.53 -4.41 9.16
CA SER A 32 -4.94 -3.27 9.99
C SER A 32 -6.40 -2.92 9.67
N PRO A 33 -7.25 -2.63 10.68
CA PRO A 33 -8.68 -2.37 10.43
C PRO A 33 -8.93 -1.22 9.45
N GLN A 34 -8.05 -0.22 9.43
CA GLN A 34 -7.98 0.77 8.36
C GLN A 34 -6.71 0.54 7.57
N TYR A 35 -6.85 0.54 6.24
CA TYR A 35 -5.73 0.30 5.35
C TYR A 35 -5.81 1.14 4.09
N ALA A 36 -4.66 1.50 3.52
CA ALA A 36 -4.55 2.22 2.26
C ALA A 36 -3.68 1.43 1.29
N PHE A 37 -4.10 1.38 0.03
CA PHE A 37 -3.39 0.60 -0.98
C PHE A 37 -3.63 1.10 -2.40
N CYS A 38 -2.74 0.73 -3.32
CA CYS A 38 -2.87 0.92 -4.74
C CYS A 38 -2.73 -0.44 -5.44
N LEU A 39 -3.59 -0.73 -6.42
CA LEU A 39 -3.49 -1.93 -7.23
C LEU A 39 -3.24 -1.55 -8.69
N PHE A 40 -2.16 -2.08 -9.24
CA PHE A 40 -1.81 -1.98 -10.65
C PHE A 40 -1.13 -3.29 -11.10
N PRO A 41 -1.16 -3.64 -12.40
CA PRO A 41 -0.50 -4.84 -12.91
C PRO A 41 1.00 -4.90 -12.57
N PRO A 42 1.48 -5.96 -11.90
CA PRO A 42 2.90 -6.07 -11.54
C PRO A 42 3.71 -6.55 -12.75
N ARG A 43 4.11 -5.60 -13.61
CA ARG A 43 4.95 -5.85 -14.79
C ARG A 43 5.89 -4.67 -15.06
N ALA A 44 6.85 -4.89 -15.94
CA ALA A 44 7.56 -3.78 -16.57
C ALA A 44 6.61 -3.04 -17.53
N TYR A 45 6.59 -1.72 -17.41
CA TYR A 45 5.85 -0.81 -18.27
C TYR A 45 6.77 -0.23 -19.33
N ALA A 46 6.25 0.00 -20.53
CA ALA A 46 7.04 0.65 -21.57
C ALA A 46 7.21 2.14 -21.28
N LEU A 47 8.32 2.72 -21.73
CA LEU A 47 8.50 4.17 -21.74
C LEU A 47 7.32 4.89 -22.45
N GLY A 48 6.76 5.92 -21.83
CA GLY A 48 5.62 6.68 -22.36
C GLY A 48 4.27 5.95 -22.25
N GLU A 49 4.25 4.72 -21.74
CA GLU A 49 3.01 4.03 -21.41
C GLU A 49 2.31 4.74 -20.23
N ALA A 50 0.99 4.91 -20.34
CA ALA A 50 0.20 5.47 -19.25
C ALA A 50 -0.17 4.39 -18.23
N VAL A 51 0.26 4.59 -16.98
CA VAL A 51 -0.05 3.74 -15.83
C VAL A 51 -1.04 4.45 -14.94
N GLU A 52 -2.20 3.85 -14.75
CA GLU A 52 -3.21 4.31 -13.80
C GLU A 52 -2.88 3.78 -12.39
N LEU A 53 -2.89 4.68 -11.40
CA LEU A 53 -2.54 4.40 -10.00
C LEU A 53 -3.72 4.80 -9.10
N PRO A 54 -4.78 3.98 -9.05
CA PRO A 54 -5.94 4.24 -8.20
C PRO A 54 -5.58 4.07 -6.72
N LEU A 55 -6.03 5.01 -5.90
CA LEU A 55 -5.70 5.10 -4.48
C LEU A 55 -6.92 4.68 -3.67
N TYR A 56 -6.82 3.55 -2.98
CA TYR A 56 -7.90 2.99 -2.18
C TYR A 56 -7.65 3.14 -0.69
N VAL A 57 -8.74 3.25 0.05
CA VAL A 57 -8.77 3.08 1.51
C VAL A 57 -9.92 2.15 1.89
N VAL A 58 -9.77 1.47 3.02
CA VAL A 58 -10.78 0.55 3.56
C VAL A 58 -10.91 0.75 5.07
N ASN A 59 -12.07 0.44 5.61
CA ASN A 59 -12.32 0.39 7.06
C ASN A 59 -13.17 -0.84 7.41
N ASP A 60 -12.52 -1.87 7.93
CA ASP A 60 -13.16 -3.12 8.41
C ASP A 60 -13.68 -2.98 9.85
N ALA A 61 -13.40 -1.84 10.52
CA ALA A 61 -13.90 -1.61 11.86
C ALA A 61 -15.41 -1.33 11.85
N GLN A 62 -16.11 -1.80 12.89
CA GLN A 62 -17.56 -1.64 13.05
C GLN A 62 -17.98 -0.23 13.53
N HIS A 63 -17.13 0.78 13.34
CA HIS A 63 -17.40 2.19 13.65
C HIS A 63 -16.79 3.11 12.58
N THR A 64 -17.37 4.30 12.43
CA THR A 64 -16.84 5.33 11.54
C THR A 64 -15.51 5.86 12.05
N VAL A 65 -14.54 6.04 11.15
CA VAL A 65 -13.30 6.77 11.44
C VAL A 65 -13.32 8.09 10.66
N GLY A 66 -13.45 9.20 11.39
CA GLY A 66 -13.56 10.53 10.81
C GLY A 66 -12.22 11.23 10.61
N GLY A 67 -12.14 12.12 9.60
CA GLY A 67 -10.99 12.98 9.36
C GLY A 67 -9.72 12.23 8.94
N VAL A 68 -9.86 11.03 8.39
CA VAL A 68 -8.75 10.22 7.89
C VAL A 68 -8.08 10.95 6.74
N ARG A 69 -6.75 10.94 6.71
CA ARG A 69 -5.96 11.62 5.67
C ARG A 69 -5.10 10.62 4.91
N LEU A 70 -5.37 10.50 3.61
CA LEU A 70 -4.55 9.76 2.66
C LEU A 70 -3.65 10.75 1.91
N THR A 71 -2.34 10.50 1.93
CA THR A 71 -1.36 11.22 1.12
C THR A 71 -0.66 10.24 0.19
N ALA A 72 -0.55 10.58 -1.09
CA ALA A 72 0.17 9.80 -2.08
C ALA A 72 1.20 10.66 -2.78
N ARG A 73 2.44 10.14 -2.89
CA ARG A 73 3.58 10.83 -3.49
C ARG A 73 4.22 9.94 -4.53
N LEU A 74 4.29 10.42 -5.76
CA LEU A 74 4.94 9.73 -6.86
C LEU A 74 6.31 10.34 -7.11
N ARG A 75 7.34 9.50 -7.12
CA ARG A 75 8.72 9.89 -7.35
C ARG A 75 9.28 9.24 -8.61
N ASP A 76 10.12 9.97 -9.30
CA ASP A 76 10.87 9.46 -10.44
C ASP A 76 12.10 8.64 -10.00
N PRO A 77 12.84 8.03 -10.94
CA PRO A 77 14.04 7.24 -10.62
C PRO A 77 15.19 8.03 -10.01
N SER A 78 15.19 9.37 -10.10
CA SER A 78 16.16 10.23 -9.41
C SER A 78 15.76 10.51 -7.96
N GLY A 79 14.54 10.13 -7.57
CA GLY A 79 13.92 10.42 -6.27
C GLY A 79 13.15 11.74 -6.23
N ALA A 80 13.08 12.48 -7.35
CA ALA A 80 12.36 13.73 -7.43
C ALA A 80 10.86 13.49 -7.37
N LEU A 81 10.15 14.31 -6.58
CA LEU A 81 8.69 14.27 -6.49
C LEU A 81 8.08 14.82 -7.78
N ILE A 82 7.30 13.99 -8.48
CA ILE A 82 6.65 14.35 -9.74
C ILE A 82 5.13 14.51 -9.62
N ALA A 83 4.52 13.93 -8.59
CA ALA A 83 3.12 14.21 -8.23
C ALA A 83 2.89 13.99 -6.73
N GLU A 84 1.97 14.76 -6.15
CA GLU A 84 1.46 14.55 -4.79
C GLU A 84 -0.05 14.85 -4.76
N THR A 85 -0.81 14.03 -4.04
CA THR A 85 -2.19 14.33 -3.69
C THR A 85 -2.45 14.02 -2.22
N THR A 86 -3.33 14.80 -1.60
CA THR A 86 -3.80 14.57 -0.24
C THR A 86 -5.31 14.68 -0.20
N ARG A 87 -5.97 13.67 0.37
CA ARG A 87 -7.42 13.63 0.55
C ARG A 87 -7.77 13.41 2.00
N THR A 88 -8.84 14.06 2.43
CA THR A 88 -9.41 13.90 3.77
C THR A 88 -10.85 13.44 3.63
N LEU A 89 -11.20 12.38 4.34
CA LEU A 89 -12.52 11.76 4.28
C LEU A 89 -12.86 11.04 5.58
N ASP A 90 -14.15 10.78 5.75
CA ASP A 90 -14.66 9.91 6.79
C ASP A 90 -14.89 8.52 6.20
N LEU A 91 -14.48 7.49 6.92
CA LEU A 91 -14.67 6.10 6.53
C LEU A 91 -15.84 5.50 7.30
N PRO A 92 -16.95 5.13 6.63
CA PRO A 92 -18.06 4.42 7.29
C PRO A 92 -17.62 3.12 7.95
N PRO A 93 -18.39 2.58 8.90
CA PRO A 93 -18.11 1.27 9.46
C PRO A 93 -18.20 0.19 8.37
N ASP A 94 -17.33 -0.83 8.46
CA ASP A 94 -17.35 -2.03 7.61
C ASP A 94 -17.52 -1.71 6.11
N CYS A 95 -16.77 -0.71 5.64
CA CYS A 95 -16.92 -0.23 4.27
C CYS A 95 -16.01 -1.04 3.34
N PRO A 96 -16.47 -1.35 2.10
CA PRO A 96 -15.57 -1.92 1.10
C PRO A 96 -14.47 -0.92 0.75
N PRO A 97 -13.42 -1.35 0.03
CA PRO A 97 -12.43 -0.42 -0.50
C PRO A 97 -13.07 0.71 -1.30
N VAL A 98 -12.78 1.94 -0.92
CA VAL A 98 -13.25 3.17 -1.56
C VAL A 98 -12.09 3.75 -2.37
N GLU A 99 -12.29 3.98 -3.66
CA GLU A 99 -11.34 4.76 -4.48
C GLU A 99 -11.45 6.23 -4.07
N VAL A 100 -10.39 6.77 -3.47
CA VAL A 100 -10.37 8.14 -2.94
C VAL A 100 -9.85 9.13 -3.96
N ASP A 101 -8.89 8.70 -4.77
CA ASP A 101 -8.27 9.50 -5.82
C ASP A 101 -7.53 8.58 -6.80
N ARG A 102 -6.99 9.15 -7.88
CA ARG A 102 -6.22 8.42 -8.87
C ARG A 102 -5.07 9.28 -9.40
N LEU A 103 -3.86 8.74 -9.32
CA LEU A 103 -2.71 9.31 -10.02
C LEU A 103 -2.52 8.62 -11.37
N ARG A 104 -1.85 9.31 -12.29
CA ARG A 104 -1.49 8.79 -13.60
C ARG A 104 -0.02 9.06 -13.86
N LEU A 105 0.72 8.00 -14.20
CA LEU A 105 2.12 8.09 -14.58
C LEU A 105 2.24 7.87 -16.09
N THR A 106 2.77 8.87 -16.80
CA THR A 106 3.30 8.69 -18.15
C THR A 106 4.79 8.97 -18.08
N SER A 107 5.59 7.91 -18.11
CA SER A 107 7.03 7.98 -17.85
C SER A 107 7.77 8.68 -19.00
N THR A 108 8.72 9.56 -18.66
CA THR A 108 9.59 10.25 -19.62
C THR A 108 11.02 9.72 -19.61
N MET A 109 11.34 8.86 -18.65
CA MET A 109 12.62 8.15 -18.55
C MET A 109 12.42 6.73 -18.03
N PRO A 110 13.27 5.77 -18.43
CA PRO A 110 13.28 4.43 -17.85
C PRO A 110 13.81 4.46 -16.41
N GLY A 111 13.48 3.41 -15.65
CA GLY A 111 13.93 3.23 -14.28
C GLY A 111 12.81 2.83 -13.34
N ARG A 112 13.10 2.90 -12.04
CA ARG A 112 12.15 2.56 -10.98
C ARG A 112 11.51 3.81 -10.42
N TYR A 113 10.21 3.95 -10.62
CA TYR A 113 9.40 4.97 -9.98
C TYR A 113 8.88 4.42 -8.65
N ALA A 114 8.62 5.32 -7.69
CA ALA A 114 8.11 4.94 -6.38
C ALA A 114 6.82 5.71 -6.07
N LEU A 115 5.77 4.99 -5.68
CA LEU A 115 4.54 5.54 -5.14
C LEU A 115 4.53 5.32 -3.62
N ASP A 116 4.78 6.38 -2.86
CA ASP A 116 4.63 6.38 -1.40
C ASP A 116 3.16 6.65 -1.05
N LEU A 117 2.53 5.79 -0.25
CA LEU A 117 1.22 6.03 0.36
C LEU A 117 1.34 6.17 1.86
N GLU A 118 0.62 7.14 2.42
CA GLU A 118 0.56 7.40 3.85
C GLU A 118 -0.89 7.64 4.29
N LEU A 119 -1.38 6.81 5.22
CA LEU A 119 -2.70 6.93 5.84
C LEU A 119 -2.53 7.33 7.31
N THR A 120 -3.09 8.48 7.68
CA THR A 120 -3.01 9.06 9.03
C THR A 120 -4.40 9.41 9.55
N GLY A 121 -4.52 9.65 10.86
CA GLY A 121 -5.82 9.85 11.50
C GLY A 121 -6.59 8.55 11.76
N VAL A 122 -5.89 7.42 11.77
CA VAL A 122 -6.40 6.07 12.05
C VAL A 122 -5.66 5.47 13.25
N ALA A 123 -6.20 4.40 13.85
CA ALA A 123 -5.58 3.78 15.02
C ALA A 123 -4.17 3.19 14.71
N HIS A 124 -3.97 2.72 13.48
CA HIS A 124 -2.70 2.20 12.99
C HIS A 124 -2.36 2.88 11.68
N GLU A 125 -1.46 3.86 11.75
CA GLU A 125 -1.00 4.57 10.55
C GLU A 125 -0.34 3.61 9.56
N VAL A 126 -0.62 3.82 8.27
CA VAL A 126 -0.14 2.95 7.20
C VAL A 126 0.86 3.73 6.36
N ARG A 127 1.99 3.09 6.06
CA ARG A 127 2.98 3.59 5.10
C ARG A 127 3.35 2.47 4.15
N GLN A 128 3.20 2.74 2.86
CA GLN A 128 3.56 1.80 1.79
C GLN A 128 4.39 2.47 0.74
N VAL A 129 5.25 1.70 0.10
CA VAL A 129 5.97 2.11 -1.09
C VAL A 129 5.74 1.04 -2.15
N TYR A 130 5.21 1.46 -3.29
CA TYR A 130 5.05 0.61 -4.46
C TYR A 130 6.11 0.99 -5.50
N GLU A 131 6.85 -0.01 -5.98
CA GLU A 131 7.80 0.18 -7.08
C GLU A 131 7.11 -0.06 -8.43
N ILE A 132 7.36 0.82 -9.39
CA ILE A 132 6.86 0.74 -10.75
C ILE A 132 8.07 0.71 -11.68
N GLU A 133 8.30 -0.42 -12.33
CA GLU A 133 9.45 -0.60 -13.23
C GLU A 133 9.06 -0.16 -14.65
N VAL A 134 9.86 0.76 -15.21
CA VAL A 134 9.71 1.25 -16.58
C VAL A 134 10.98 0.93 -17.37
N GLY A 135 10.81 0.22 -18.49
CA GLY A 135 11.87 -0.21 -19.40
C GLY A 135 11.75 0.35 -20.81
#